data_AF-A0AAN0K624-F1
#
_entry.id   AF-A0AAN0K624-F1
#
_cell.length_a   1.000
_cell.length_b   1.000
_cell.length_c   1.000
_cell.angle_alpha   90.00
_cell.angle_beta   90.00
_cell.angle_gamma   90.00
#
_symmetry.space_group_name_H-M   'P 1'
#
loop_
_entity.id
_entity.type
_entity.pdbx_description
1 polymer ?
#
loop_
_entity_poly.entity_id
_entity_poly.type
_entity_poly.pdbx_seq_one_letter_code
_entity_poly.pdbx_strand_id
1 'polypeptide(L)'
;MDSVNAIGRFFSRTRRRASTAKQDRGLDDATRSVLGDFIKQRRGVEGWVESATRFNKPSLLLIAYDGEWIRRSIPSAAWAFDFCAKHDIPAYQAGVVPYPQRKRDWDARHR
;
A
#
# COMPACT_ATOMS: atom_id res chain seq x y z
N MET A 1 -9.41 -53.09 -27.67
CA MET A 1 -9.19 -51.95 -28.57
C MET A 1 -10.51 -51.19 -28.55
N ASP A 2 -10.69 -50.05 -27.89
CA ASP A 2 -9.72 -49.02 -27.53
C ASP A 2 -10.14 -48.28 -26.26
N SER A 3 -9.16 -48.06 -25.39
CA SER A 3 -9.20 -47.08 -24.31
C SER A 3 -8.99 -45.68 -24.89
N VAL A 4 -9.76 -44.68 -24.48
CA VAL A 4 -9.22 -43.32 -24.29
C VAL A 4 -9.99 -42.56 -23.21
N ASN A 5 -9.31 -42.36 -22.09
CA ASN A 5 -9.65 -41.48 -20.97
C ASN A 5 -9.71 -40.02 -21.43
N ALA A 6 -10.77 -39.30 -21.06
CA ALA A 6 -10.85 -37.85 -21.23
C ALA A 6 -11.37 -37.19 -19.94
N ILE A 7 -10.57 -37.14 -18.88
CA ILE A 7 -10.89 -36.33 -17.69
C ILE A 7 -9.60 -35.72 -17.14
N GLY A 8 -9.41 -34.42 -17.35
CA GLY A 8 -8.20 -33.76 -16.87
C GLY A 8 -8.14 -32.26 -17.13
N ARG A 9 -9.18 -31.49 -16.80
CA ARG A 9 -9.07 -30.03 -16.85
C ARG A 9 -9.92 -29.30 -15.81
N PHE A 10 -9.69 -29.58 -14.53
CA PHE A 10 -10.31 -28.82 -13.43
C PHE A 10 -9.34 -28.29 -12.36
N PHE A 11 -8.04 -28.65 -12.40
CA PHE A 11 -7.09 -28.33 -11.32
C PHE A 11 -6.08 -27.19 -11.62
N SER A 12 -6.17 -26.51 -12.77
CA SER A 12 -5.20 -25.44 -13.12
C SER A 12 -5.57 -24.05 -12.59
N ARG A 13 -6.83 -23.82 -12.18
CA ARG A 13 -7.33 -22.51 -11.73
C ARG A 13 -6.93 -22.19 -10.29
N THR A 14 -6.81 -23.22 -9.44
CA THR A 14 -6.48 -23.08 -8.02
C THR A 14 -5.02 -22.68 -7.79
N ARG A 15 -4.09 -23.24 -8.58
CA ARG A 15 -2.64 -22.95 -8.46
C ARG A 15 -2.31 -21.49 -8.80
N ARG A 16 -2.95 -20.91 -9.82
CA ARG A 16 -2.74 -19.51 -10.23
C ARG A 16 -3.26 -18.50 -9.20
N ARG A 17 -4.41 -18.76 -8.55
CA ARG A 17 -4.93 -17.90 -7.48
C ARG A 17 -4.04 -17.91 -6.24
N ALA A 18 -3.51 -19.08 -5.87
CA ALA A 18 -2.61 -19.21 -4.73
C ALA A 18 -1.25 -18.50 -4.95
N SER A 19 -0.70 -18.56 -6.18
CA SER A 19 0.53 -17.84 -6.52
C SER A 19 0.34 -16.32 -6.53
N THR A 20 -0.77 -15.81 -7.07
CA THR A 20 -1.08 -14.37 -7.04
C THR A 20 -1.29 -13.88 -5.61
N ALA A 21 -2.05 -14.62 -4.78
CA ALA A 21 -2.23 -14.27 -3.37
C ALA A 21 -0.92 -14.29 -2.57
N LYS A 22 0.00 -15.22 -2.87
CA LYS A 22 1.34 -15.25 -2.24
C LYS A 22 2.20 -14.05 -2.68
N GLN A 23 2.14 -13.69 -3.95
CA GLN A 23 2.85 -12.54 -4.49
C GLN A 23 2.32 -11.21 -3.93
N ASP A 24 0.99 -11.05 -3.82
CA ASP A 24 0.37 -9.89 -3.17
C ASP A 24 0.81 -9.79 -1.69
N ARG A 25 0.80 -10.90 -0.94
CA ARG A 25 1.31 -10.90 0.45
C ARG A 25 2.80 -10.52 0.56
N GLY A 26 3.62 -10.95 -0.39
CA GLY A 26 5.05 -10.58 -0.40
C GLY A 26 5.28 -9.10 -0.74
N LEU A 27 4.46 -8.54 -1.63
CA LEU A 27 4.45 -7.09 -1.90
C LEU A 27 3.99 -6.30 -0.67
N ASP A 28 3.05 -6.85 0.11
CA ASP A 28 2.62 -6.26 1.36
C ASP A 28 3.77 -6.18 2.38
N ASP A 29 4.58 -7.23 2.51
CA ASP A 29 5.70 -7.26 3.47
C ASP A 29 6.81 -6.26 3.13
N ALA A 30 7.21 -6.17 1.85
CA ALA A 30 8.17 -5.16 1.41
C ALA A 30 7.64 -3.74 1.63
N THR A 31 6.34 -3.54 1.35
CA THR A 31 5.67 -2.25 1.58
C THR A 31 5.64 -1.88 3.06
N ARG A 32 5.33 -2.83 3.95
CA ARG A 32 5.38 -2.64 5.41
C ARG A 32 6.77 -2.21 5.88
N SER A 33 7.83 -2.87 5.39
CA SER A 33 9.20 -2.51 5.76
C SER A 33 9.51 -1.08 5.37
N VAL A 34 9.28 -0.71 4.10
CA VAL A 34 9.59 0.65 3.61
C VAL A 34 8.82 1.73 4.37
N LEU A 35 7.53 1.51 4.61
CA LEU A 35 6.71 2.46 5.38
C LEU A 35 7.17 2.54 6.84
N GLY A 36 7.44 1.41 7.48
CA GLY A 36 7.90 1.34 8.86
C GLY A 36 9.28 1.98 9.05
N ASP A 37 10.19 1.76 8.12
CA ASP A 37 11.53 2.34 8.15
C ASP A 37 11.47 3.86 7.97
N PHE A 38 10.58 4.35 7.09
CA PHE A 38 10.35 5.78 6.94
C PHE A 38 9.85 6.43 8.24
N ILE A 39 8.90 5.79 8.93
CA ILE A 39 8.37 6.25 10.22
C ILE A 39 9.47 6.26 11.28
N LYS A 40 10.29 5.21 11.37
CA LYS A 40 11.36 5.11 12.37
C LYS A 40 12.44 6.17 12.20
N GLN A 41 12.75 6.55 10.96
CA GLN A 41 13.84 7.46 10.65
C GLN A 41 13.45 8.94 10.74
N ARG A 42 12.15 9.25 10.82
CA ARG A 42 11.63 10.63 10.70
C ARG A 42 10.69 10.95 11.84
N ARG A 43 10.71 12.22 12.26
CA ARG A 43 9.81 12.74 13.29
C ARG A 43 8.55 13.35 12.66
N GLY A 44 7.46 13.39 13.43
CA GLY A 44 6.21 14.06 13.03
C GLY A 44 5.64 13.52 11.72
N VAL A 45 5.74 12.20 11.54
CA VAL A 45 5.18 11.51 10.37
C VAL A 45 3.67 11.42 10.55
N GLU A 46 2.94 11.80 9.51
CA GLU A 46 1.48 11.66 9.43
C GLU A 46 1.10 10.95 8.12
N GLY A 47 -0.02 10.23 8.12
CA GLY A 47 -0.49 9.46 6.97
C GLY A 47 -1.68 10.08 6.25
N TRP A 48 -1.68 10.03 4.91
CA TRP A 48 -2.84 10.30 4.06
C TRP A 48 -3.21 9.06 3.27
N VAL A 49 -4.42 8.55 3.54
CA VAL A 49 -4.99 7.37 2.89
C VAL A 49 -5.73 7.80 1.64
N GLU A 50 -5.22 7.38 0.49
CA GLU A 50 -5.78 7.70 -0.80
C GLU A 50 -6.65 6.54 -1.28
N SER A 51 -7.88 6.86 -1.63
CA SER A 51 -8.84 5.87 -2.12
C SER A 51 -8.37 5.24 -3.42
N ALA A 52 -8.78 3.99 -3.61
CA ALA A 52 -8.65 3.33 -4.90
C ALA A 52 -9.42 4.11 -5.96
N THR A 53 -8.89 4.12 -7.18
CA THR A 53 -9.61 4.61 -8.36
C THR A 53 -9.87 3.43 -9.30
N ARG A 54 -10.55 3.67 -10.43
CA ARG A 54 -10.82 2.63 -11.43
C ARG A 54 -9.55 1.93 -11.91
N PHE A 55 -8.43 2.65 -11.98
CA PHE A 55 -7.18 2.14 -12.56
C PHE A 55 -6.06 1.95 -11.53
N ASN A 56 -6.16 2.55 -10.35
CA ASN A 56 -5.12 2.50 -9.33
C ASN A 56 -5.63 1.85 -8.03
N LYS A 57 -4.80 0.97 -7.47
CA LYS A 57 -4.94 0.47 -6.08
C LYS A 57 -4.95 1.65 -5.10
N PRO A 58 -5.54 1.50 -3.90
CA PRO A 58 -5.41 2.51 -2.86
C PRO A 58 -3.93 2.69 -2.48
N SER A 59 -3.58 3.85 -1.94
CA SER A 59 -2.21 4.17 -1.53
C SER A 59 -2.15 4.89 -0.21
N LEU A 60 -1.02 4.74 0.47
CA LEU A 60 -0.68 5.50 1.67
C LEU A 60 0.45 6.46 1.34
N LEU A 61 0.23 7.75 1.62
CA LEU A 61 1.22 8.80 1.56
C LEU A 61 1.64 9.14 2.99
N LEU A 62 2.91 8.91 3.33
CA LEU A 62 3.48 9.34 4.61
C LEU A 62 4.23 10.65 4.41
N ILE A 63 4.02 11.63 5.29
CA ILE A 63 4.65 12.95 5.22
C ILE A 63 5.30 13.26 6.57
N ALA A 64 6.62 13.44 6.57
CA ALA A 64 7.45 13.77 7.73
C ALA A 64 7.48 15.27 8.02
N TYR A 65 7.88 15.65 9.24
CA TYR A 65 7.76 17.02 9.78
C TYR A 65 8.25 18.13 8.84
N ASP A 66 9.35 17.90 8.13
CA ASP A 66 9.97 18.83 7.17
C ASP A 66 9.32 18.85 5.78
N GLY A 67 8.35 17.96 5.56
CA GLY A 67 7.63 17.78 4.32
C GLY A 67 8.13 16.64 3.44
N GLU A 68 9.21 15.94 3.82
CA GLU A 68 9.65 14.76 3.09
C GLU A 68 8.53 13.73 3.06
N TRP A 69 8.36 13.04 1.94
CA TRP A 69 7.27 12.09 1.79
C TRP A 69 7.64 10.85 0.99
N ILE A 70 6.92 9.77 1.28
CA ILE A 70 6.89 8.56 0.44
C ILE A 70 5.45 8.14 0.16
N ARG A 71 5.23 7.54 -1.00
CA ARG A 71 3.93 6.98 -1.40
C ARG A 71 4.08 5.52 -1.78
N ARG A 72 3.18 4.65 -1.28
CA ARG A 72 3.14 3.23 -1.62
C ARG A 72 1.71 2.76 -1.84
N SER A 73 1.52 1.85 -2.80
CA SER A 73 0.26 1.12 -2.98
C SER A 73 0.05 0.16 -1.81
N ILE A 74 -1.19 0.06 -1.35
CA ILE A 74 -1.57 -0.73 -0.16
C ILE A 74 -2.72 -1.69 -0.47
N PRO A 75 -2.98 -2.69 0.39
CA PRO A 75 -4.09 -3.64 0.20
C PRO A 75 -5.48 -3.00 0.28
N SER A 76 -5.68 -2.09 1.24
CA SER A 76 -6.96 -1.44 1.50
C SER A 76 -6.79 -0.18 2.35
N ALA A 77 -7.79 0.70 2.36
CA ALA A 77 -7.80 1.87 3.24
C ALA A 77 -7.79 1.47 4.74
N ALA A 78 -8.58 0.46 5.11
CA ALA A 78 -8.62 -0.07 6.49
C ALA A 78 -7.24 -0.55 6.94
N TRP A 79 -6.50 -1.24 6.07
CA TRP A 79 -5.13 -1.66 6.36
C TRP A 79 -4.21 -0.47 6.65
N ALA A 80 -4.36 0.65 5.95
CA ALA A 80 -3.53 1.83 6.20
C ALA A 80 -3.85 2.49 7.54
N PHE A 81 -5.13 2.62 7.89
CA PHE A 81 -5.51 3.14 9.20
C PHE A 81 -5.00 2.24 10.34
N ASP A 82 -5.15 0.93 10.21
CA ASP A 82 -4.61 -0.04 11.17
C ASP A 82 -3.08 0.03 11.27
N PHE A 83 -2.39 0.19 10.13
CA PHE A 83 -0.94 0.32 10.08
C PHE A 83 -0.47 1.59 10.80
N CYS A 84 -1.08 2.74 10.49
CA CYS A 84 -0.76 4.00 11.15
C CYS A 84 -1.04 3.97 12.65
N ALA A 85 -2.18 3.39 13.07
CA ALA A 85 -2.52 3.22 14.48
C ALA A 85 -1.49 2.36 15.23
N LYS A 86 -1.03 1.25 14.64
CA LYS A 86 0.02 0.39 15.23
C LYS A 86 1.37 1.10 15.38
N HIS A 87 1.61 2.12 14.56
CA HIS A 87 2.82 2.93 14.58
C HIS A 87 2.66 4.23 15.38
N ASP A 88 1.51 4.44 16.02
CA ASP A 88 1.19 5.63 16.83
C ASP A 88 1.37 6.94 16.05
N ILE A 89 0.96 6.94 14.77
CA ILE A 89 0.93 8.14 13.93
C ILE A 89 -0.51 8.45 13.49
N PRO A 90 -0.88 9.74 13.39
CA PRO A 90 -2.21 10.11 12.89
C PRO A 90 -2.31 9.81 11.39
N ALA A 91 -3.51 9.45 10.95
CA ALA A 91 -3.82 9.20 9.55
C ALA A 91 -5.18 9.78 9.16
N TYR A 92 -5.26 10.31 7.94
CA TYR A 92 -6.44 11.00 7.43
C TYR A 92 -6.85 10.47 6.06
N GLN A 93 -8.12 10.63 5.73
CA GLN A 93 -8.62 10.37 4.39
C GLN A 93 -8.19 11.52 3.46
N ALA A 94 -7.43 11.19 2.41
CA ALA A 94 -7.06 12.16 1.37
C ALA A 94 -8.31 12.64 0.62
N GLY A 95 -8.33 13.93 0.30
CA GLY A 95 -9.49 14.61 -0.30
C GLY A 95 -10.52 15.11 0.71
N VAL A 96 -10.53 14.56 1.94
CA VAL A 96 -11.25 15.13 3.08
C VAL A 96 -10.33 16.09 3.83
N VAL A 97 -9.15 15.60 4.21
CA VAL A 97 -8.09 16.44 4.78
C VAL A 97 -7.10 16.78 3.67
N PRO A 98 -6.82 18.07 3.40
CA PRO A 98 -5.86 18.47 2.40
C PRO A 98 -4.44 18.03 2.78
N TYR A 99 -3.55 17.92 1.80
CA TYR A 99 -2.14 17.71 2.07
C TYR A 99 -1.53 18.95 2.75
N PRO A 100 -0.60 18.78 3.70
CA PRO A 100 -0.10 19.88 4.50
C PRO A 100 0.86 20.75 3.68
N GLN A 101 0.96 22.04 4.01
CA GLN A 101 1.80 23.00 3.29
C GLN A 101 3.27 22.54 3.23
N ARG A 102 3.80 21.94 4.32
CA ARG A 102 5.16 21.38 4.38
C ARG A 102 5.50 20.44 3.22
N LYS A 103 4.55 19.63 2.74
CA LYS A 103 4.76 18.74 1.60
C LYS A 103 4.99 19.53 0.31
N ARG A 104 4.19 20.59 0.11
CA ARG A 104 4.29 21.47 -1.07
C ARG A 104 5.62 22.22 -1.05
N ASP A 105 6.04 22.68 0.12
CA ASP A 105 7.33 23.35 0.30
C ASP A 105 8.50 22.39 0.04
N TRP A 106 8.39 21.13 0.47
CA TRP A 106 9.36 20.09 0.15
C TRP A 106 9.45 19.86 -1.36
N ASP A 107 8.31 19.67 -2.04
CA ASP A 107 8.26 19.51 -3.50
C ASP A 107 8.91 20.71 -4.21
N ALA A 108 8.68 21.94 -3.73
CA ALA A 108 9.28 23.15 -4.31
C ALA A 108 10.81 23.21 -4.15
N ARG A 109 11.34 22.69 -3.03
CA ARG A 109 12.79 22.62 -2.78
C ARG A 109 13.50 21.49 -3.54
N HIS A 110 12.78 20.44 -3.90
CA HIS A 110 13.32 19.22 -4.51
C HIS A 110 12.85 19.01 -5.96
N ARG A 111 12.37 20.08 -6.60
CA ARG A 111 12.02 20.09 -8.01
C ARG A 111 13.25 20.31 -8.90
#